data_AF-A0A2R7Z1J0-F1
#
_entry.id   AF-A0A2R7Z1J0-F1
#
_cell.length_a   1.000
_cell.length_b   1.000
_cell.length_c   1.000
_cell.angle_alpha   90.00
_cell.angle_beta   90.00
_cell.angle_gamma   90.00
#
_symmetry.space_group_name_H-M   'P 1'
#
loop_
_entity.id
_entity.type
_entity.pdbx_description
1 polymer ?
#
loop_
_entity_poly.entity_id
_entity_poly.type
_entity_poly.pdbx_seq_one_letter_code
_entity_poly.pdbx_strand_id
1 'polypeptide(L)'
;MRLRLVLLALLGALLATVGPTSPAVSAAAVPCARTWSGEAKAIAPEDPANTPAYKWTVAPIDVPASSDVEDIDVTYDLTHPHAANVMTRLTRMEGKTVTGSIAIQPRLTADTSSQARPLTFDDEATSAYAATSPTGRYRPAAELSAFDGTPAGATWRLDIAN
;
A
#
# COMPACT_ATOMS: atom_id res chain seq x y z
N MET A 1 -34.80 6.13 35.93
CA MET A 1 -33.56 6.46 36.67
C MET A 1 -33.15 7.87 36.22
N ARG A 2 -33.68 8.94 36.85
CA ARG A 2 -33.00 9.90 37.76
C ARG A 2 -31.56 10.21 37.28
N LEU A 3 -31.14 11.45 37.01
CA LEU A 3 -31.28 12.66 37.83
C LEU A 3 -30.88 13.90 37.01
N ARG A 4 -31.62 15.02 37.16
CA ARG A 4 -31.23 16.37 36.68
C ARG A 4 -30.16 16.95 37.60
N LEU A 5 -29.14 17.59 37.05
CA LEU A 5 -28.33 18.56 37.78
C LEU A 5 -28.27 19.88 36.99
N VAL A 6 -28.93 20.90 37.51
CA VAL A 6 -28.83 22.29 37.09
C VAL A 6 -27.91 22.95 38.10
N LEU A 7 -26.78 23.48 37.65
CA LEU A 7 -25.91 24.31 38.47
C LEU A 7 -26.02 25.75 37.97
N LEU A 8 -26.78 26.56 38.71
CA LEU A 8 -26.73 28.02 38.62
C LEU A 8 -25.54 28.47 39.49
N ALA A 9 -24.52 29.06 38.88
CA ALA A 9 -23.48 29.78 39.60
C ALA A 9 -23.57 31.28 39.26
N LEU A 10 -23.57 32.08 40.32
CA LEU A 10 -23.76 33.53 40.35
C LEU A 10 -22.72 34.31 39.53
N LEU A 11 -23.18 35.49 39.10
CA LEU A 11 -22.43 36.57 38.47
C LEU A 11 -21.09 36.88 39.17
N GLY A 12 -20.03 36.94 38.36
CA GLY A 12 -18.88 37.80 38.57
C GLY A 12 -18.55 38.46 37.23
N ALA A 13 -18.83 39.76 37.10
CA ALA A 13 -18.51 40.53 35.92
C ALA A 13 -16.99 40.69 35.79
N LEU A 14 -16.37 39.90 34.92
CA LEU A 14 -15.02 40.13 34.44
C LEU A 14 -15.13 40.68 33.02
N LEU A 15 -14.91 41.98 32.84
CA LEU A 15 -14.65 42.56 31.52
C LEU A 15 -13.30 42.02 31.03
N ALA A 16 -13.31 40.86 30.39
CA ALA A 16 -12.23 40.46 29.51
C ALA A 16 -12.44 41.20 28.19
N THR A 17 -11.48 42.04 27.81
CA THR A 17 -11.40 42.59 26.46
C THR A 17 -11.25 41.43 25.49
N VAL A 18 -12.34 41.09 24.80
CA VAL A 18 -12.32 40.12 23.71
C VAL A 18 -11.48 40.74 22.59
N GLY A 19 -10.19 40.38 22.55
CA GLY A 19 -9.38 40.60 21.36
C GLY A 19 -10.02 39.86 20.18
N PRO A 20 -9.86 40.34 18.94
CA PRO A 20 -10.44 39.67 17.78
C PRO A 20 -10.00 38.21 17.78
N THR A 21 -10.96 37.30 17.91
CA THR A 21 -10.74 35.87 17.71
C THR A 21 -10.29 35.72 16.27
N SER A 22 -9.00 35.47 16.08
CA SER A 22 -8.48 35.04 14.79
C SER A 22 -9.32 33.83 14.38
N PRO A 23 -9.95 33.83 13.19
CA PRO A 23 -10.66 32.65 12.74
C PRO A 23 -9.68 31.48 12.80
N ALA A 24 -10.08 30.40 13.46
CA ALA A 24 -9.34 29.16 13.41
C ALA A 24 -9.19 28.81 11.93
N VAL A 25 -7.97 28.95 11.41
CA VAL A 25 -7.66 28.48 10.08
C VAL A 25 -7.85 26.98 10.15
N SER A 26 -8.95 26.50 9.58
CA SER A 26 -9.20 25.09 9.37
C SER A 26 -7.94 24.54 8.70
N ALA A 27 -7.13 23.78 9.42
CA ALA A 27 -6.03 23.07 8.82
C ALA A 27 -6.63 22.26 7.66
N ALA A 28 -6.09 22.44 6.46
CA ALA A 28 -6.50 21.62 5.33
C ALA A 28 -6.36 20.15 5.76
N ALA A 29 -7.39 19.35 5.54
CA ALA A 29 -7.34 17.92 5.83
C ALA A 29 -6.08 17.37 5.17
N VAL A 30 -5.14 16.88 5.98
CA VAL A 30 -3.98 16.17 5.46
C VAL A 30 -4.56 14.97 4.72
N PRO A 31 -4.32 14.81 3.40
CA PRO A 31 -4.76 13.62 2.72
C PRO A 31 -4.12 12.43 3.45
N CYS A 32 -4.95 11.57 4.04
CA CYS A 32 -4.55 10.41 4.81
C CYS A 32 -3.84 9.36 3.94
N ALA A 33 -4.08 9.39 2.62
CA ALA A 33 -3.40 8.56 1.65
C ALA A 33 -2.42 9.37 0.80
N ARG A 34 -1.23 8.79 0.58
CA ARG A 34 -0.23 9.31 -0.36
C ARG A 34 0.06 8.23 -1.40
N THR A 35 0.17 8.65 -2.65
CA THR A 35 0.46 7.75 -3.77
C THR A 35 1.83 8.08 -4.34
N TRP A 36 2.64 7.05 -4.53
CA TRP A 36 3.90 7.12 -5.26
C TRP A 36 3.84 6.15 -6.44
N SER A 37 4.58 6.45 -7.50
CA SER A 37 4.57 5.65 -8.72
C SER A 37 5.98 5.53 -9.28
N GLY A 38 6.26 4.40 -9.92
CA GLY A 38 7.53 4.10 -10.55
C GLY A 38 7.41 4.01 -12.06
N GLU A 39 8.56 3.86 -12.72
CA GLU A 39 8.61 3.67 -14.16
C GLU A 39 8.29 2.22 -14.54
N ALA A 40 7.65 2.05 -15.70
CA ALA A 40 7.41 0.74 -16.29
C ALA A 40 8.73 0.06 -16.68
N LYS A 41 8.77 -1.27 -16.54
CA LYS A 41 9.92 -2.09 -16.94
C LYS A 41 9.47 -3.33 -17.70
N ALA A 42 10.29 -3.75 -18.66
CA ALA A 42 10.11 -5.04 -19.31
C ALA A 42 10.36 -6.18 -18.31
N ILE A 43 9.44 -7.15 -18.28
CA ILE A 43 9.60 -8.36 -17.47
C ILE A 43 10.69 -9.21 -18.12
N ALA A 44 11.64 -9.68 -17.32
CA ALA A 44 12.67 -10.58 -17.77
C ALA A 44 12.03 -11.90 -18.21
N PRO A 45 12.40 -12.47 -19.38
CA PRO A 45 11.90 -13.77 -19.79
C PRO A 45 12.46 -14.86 -18.87
N GLU A 46 11.70 -15.95 -18.74
CA GLU A 46 12.20 -17.20 -18.15
C GLU A 46 13.49 -17.66 -18.84
N ASP A 47 14.35 -18.30 -18.05
CA ASP A 47 15.60 -18.90 -18.47
C ASP A 47 15.59 -20.40 -18.12
N PRO A 48 15.10 -21.26 -19.03
CA PRO A 48 14.94 -22.69 -18.76
C PRO A 48 16.27 -23.43 -18.57
N ALA A 49 17.41 -22.80 -18.88
CA ALA A 49 18.73 -23.38 -18.62
C ALA A 49 19.16 -23.28 -17.15
N ASN A 50 18.47 -22.48 -16.33
CA ASN A 50 18.80 -22.23 -14.93
C ASN A 50 17.73 -22.76 -13.97
N THR A 51 18.11 -23.04 -12.72
CA THR A 51 17.19 -23.42 -11.65
C THR A 51 17.33 -22.45 -10.47
N PRO A 52 16.25 -21.75 -10.07
CA PRO A 52 14.93 -21.75 -10.70
C PRO A 52 14.96 -21.10 -12.09
N ALA A 53 14.05 -21.50 -12.98
CA ALA A 53 13.99 -20.98 -14.35
C ALA A 53 13.52 -19.52 -14.41
N TYR A 54 12.92 -19.00 -13.35
CA TYR A 54 12.40 -17.64 -13.34
C TYR A 54 13.49 -16.58 -13.13
N LYS A 55 13.28 -15.38 -13.68
CA LYS A 55 14.13 -14.21 -13.44
C LYS A 55 13.35 -13.07 -12.81
N TRP A 56 14.01 -12.34 -11.92
CA TRP A 56 13.44 -11.17 -11.26
C TRP A 56 13.67 -9.89 -12.07
N THR A 57 12.58 -9.20 -12.42
CA THR A 57 12.58 -7.79 -12.78
C THR A 57 12.28 -6.96 -11.53
N VAL A 58 13.05 -5.91 -11.29
CA VAL A 58 12.92 -5.03 -10.12
C VAL A 58 12.49 -3.64 -10.56
N ALA A 59 11.30 -3.20 -10.11
CA ALA A 59 10.76 -1.86 -10.32
C ALA A 59 10.77 -1.06 -9.00
N PRO A 60 11.77 -0.17 -8.78
CA PRO A 60 11.88 0.60 -7.56
C PRO A 60 11.06 1.91 -7.60
N ILE A 61 10.65 2.36 -6.41
CA ILE A 61 10.06 3.65 -6.12
C ILE A 61 10.77 4.18 -4.86
N ASP A 62 11.34 5.38 -4.95
CA ASP A 62 11.92 6.05 -3.79
C ASP A 62 10.85 6.89 -3.10
N VAL A 63 10.48 6.47 -1.90
CA VAL A 63 9.53 7.19 -1.04
C VAL A 63 10.35 8.06 -0.07
N PRO A 64 10.16 9.40 -0.09
CA PRO A 64 10.87 10.28 0.83
C PRO A 64 10.44 10.02 2.28
N ALA A 65 11.33 10.33 3.23
CA ALA A 65 11.03 10.23 4.65
C ALA A 65 9.74 11.00 5.03
N SER A 66 8.85 10.34 5.75
CA SER A 66 7.57 10.86 6.22
C SER A 66 7.19 10.21 7.57
N SER A 67 5.90 10.09 7.87
CA SER A 67 5.39 9.27 8.97
C SER A 67 5.66 7.78 8.74
N ASP A 68 5.35 6.99 9.76
CA ASP A 68 5.28 5.54 9.65
C ASP A 68 4.13 5.11 8.75
N VAL A 69 4.22 3.88 8.25
CA VAL A 69 3.17 3.20 7.49
C VAL A 69 2.02 2.88 8.43
N GLU A 70 0.81 3.28 8.03
CA GLU A 70 -0.45 2.88 8.66
C GLU A 70 -1.18 1.82 7.81
N ASP A 71 -1.02 1.89 6.48
CA ASP A 71 -1.66 1.01 5.51
C ASP A 71 -0.87 1.06 4.17
N ILE A 72 -0.93 -0.01 3.37
CA ILE A 72 -0.32 -0.10 2.04
C ILE A 72 -1.27 -0.75 1.04
N ASP A 73 -1.63 0.04 0.03
CA ASP A 73 -2.19 -0.46 -1.22
C ASP A 73 -1.12 -0.58 -2.31
N VAL A 74 -1.00 -1.77 -2.93
CA VAL A 74 -0.10 -1.98 -4.07
C VAL A 74 -0.90 -2.13 -5.36
N THR A 75 -0.83 -1.13 -6.23
CA THR A 75 -1.44 -1.20 -7.57
C THR A 75 -0.37 -1.33 -8.65
N TYR A 76 -0.56 -2.25 -9.60
CA TYR A 76 0.27 -2.35 -10.80
C TYR A 76 -0.52 -2.64 -12.07
N ASP A 77 -0.02 -2.12 -13.18
CA ASP A 77 -0.45 -2.45 -14.54
C ASP A 77 0.62 -3.32 -15.20
N LEU A 78 0.42 -4.63 -15.17
CA LEU A 78 1.37 -5.63 -15.64
C LEU A 78 0.78 -6.41 -16.82
N THR A 79 1.54 -6.51 -17.91
CA THR A 79 1.16 -7.32 -19.08
C THR A 79 1.91 -8.64 -19.07
N HIS A 80 1.19 -9.75 -19.08
CA HIS A 80 1.78 -11.07 -19.30
C HIS A 80 0.79 -12.00 -20.00
N PRO A 81 1.22 -12.82 -20.98
CA PRO A 81 0.31 -13.74 -21.67
C PRO A 81 -0.20 -14.88 -20.78
N HIS A 82 0.49 -15.19 -19.67
CA HIS A 82 0.15 -16.27 -18.76
C HIS A 82 0.25 -15.81 -17.31
N ALA A 83 -0.86 -15.38 -16.71
CA ALA A 83 -0.93 -14.85 -15.36
C ALA A 83 -0.37 -15.83 -14.32
N ALA A 84 -0.57 -17.13 -14.51
CA ALA A 84 -0.09 -18.16 -13.60
C ALA A 84 1.44 -18.23 -13.48
N ASN A 85 2.18 -17.77 -14.49
CA ASN A 85 3.65 -17.74 -14.45
C ASN A 85 4.21 -16.55 -13.68
N VAL A 86 3.38 -15.54 -13.40
CA VAL A 86 3.82 -14.32 -12.73
C VAL A 86 3.71 -14.48 -11.22
N MET A 87 4.80 -14.17 -10.52
CA MET A 87 4.82 -13.92 -9.08
C MET A 87 5.29 -12.49 -8.83
N THR A 88 4.66 -11.80 -7.89
CA THR A 88 5.11 -10.46 -7.49
C THR A 88 5.32 -10.37 -5.97
N ARG A 89 6.28 -9.53 -5.58
CA ARG A 89 6.56 -9.22 -4.18
C ARG A 89 6.71 -7.72 -3.99
N LEU A 90 6.22 -7.22 -2.86
CA LEU A 90 6.58 -5.91 -2.37
C LEU A 90 7.79 -6.05 -1.45
N THR A 91 8.89 -5.37 -1.78
CA THR A 91 10.13 -5.41 -1.00
C THR A 91 10.51 -4.02 -0.54
N ARG A 92 10.66 -3.83 0.77
CA ARG A 92 11.15 -2.60 1.40
C ARG A 92 12.67 -2.65 1.57
N MET A 93 13.33 -1.56 1.21
CA MET A 93 14.78 -1.40 1.31
C MET A 93 15.17 -0.15 2.10
N GLU A 94 16.11 -0.32 3.01
CA GLU A 94 16.86 0.78 3.63
C GLU A 94 18.28 0.78 3.08
N GLY A 95 18.54 1.73 2.17
CA GLY A 95 19.77 1.75 1.39
C GLY A 95 19.90 0.47 0.54
N LYS A 96 20.85 -0.40 0.90
CA LYS A 96 21.11 -1.67 0.20
C LYS A 96 20.58 -2.90 0.94
N THR A 97 19.92 -2.71 2.08
CA THR A 97 19.45 -3.79 2.94
C THR A 97 17.96 -4.03 2.75
N VAL A 98 17.56 -5.29 2.54
CA VAL A 98 16.16 -5.70 2.57
C VAL A 98 15.68 -5.70 4.02
N THR A 99 14.65 -4.91 4.32
CA THR A 99 14.05 -4.84 5.66
C THR A 99 12.72 -5.57 5.74
N GLY A 100 12.09 -5.86 4.60
CA GLY A 100 10.89 -6.68 4.52
C GLY A 100 10.58 -7.04 3.08
N SER A 101 9.99 -8.22 2.85
CA SER A 101 9.61 -8.70 1.52
C SER A 101 8.40 -9.61 1.65
N ILE A 102 7.30 -9.22 1.02
CA ILE A 102 5.99 -9.87 1.12
C ILE A 102 5.53 -10.29 -0.27
N ALA A 103 5.10 -11.54 -0.42
CA ALA A 103 4.50 -12.02 -1.66
C ALA A 103 3.05 -11.51 -1.77
N ILE A 104 2.74 -10.80 -2.85
CA ILE A 104 1.41 -10.24 -3.07
C ILE A 104 0.62 -11.07 -4.10
N GLN A 105 1.18 -11.31 -5.29
CA GLN A 105 0.65 -12.28 -6.25
C GLN A 105 1.50 -13.57 -6.20
N PRO A 106 0.92 -14.72 -5.83
CA PRO A 106 1.63 -15.98 -5.88
C PRO A 106 1.73 -16.49 -7.32
N ARG A 107 2.77 -17.27 -7.63
CA ARG A 107 2.77 -18.10 -8.83
C ARG A 107 1.69 -19.17 -8.70
N LEU A 108 0.89 -19.36 -9.74
CA LEU A 108 -0.21 -20.32 -9.75
C LEU A 108 0.10 -21.49 -10.68
N THR A 109 -0.75 -22.53 -10.64
CA THR A 109 -0.60 -23.73 -11.48
C THR A 109 -1.78 -23.86 -12.44
N ALA A 110 -1.49 -24.31 -13.67
CA ALA A 110 -2.46 -24.83 -14.65
C ALA A 110 -3.37 -23.82 -15.39
N ASP A 111 -3.09 -22.52 -15.34
CA ASP A 111 -3.85 -21.51 -16.10
C ASP A 111 -2.95 -20.77 -17.12
N THR A 112 -3.47 -20.57 -18.33
CA THR A 112 -2.78 -19.89 -19.43
C THR A 112 -3.39 -18.54 -19.78
N SER A 113 -4.36 -18.06 -19.00
CA SER A 113 -5.04 -16.78 -19.20
C SER A 113 -4.05 -15.62 -19.09
N SER A 114 -4.28 -14.57 -19.87
CA SER A 114 -3.50 -13.34 -19.78
C SER A 114 -3.70 -12.64 -18.44
N GLN A 115 -2.65 -12.01 -17.93
CA GLN A 115 -2.71 -11.15 -16.76
C GLN A 115 -3.76 -10.03 -16.93
N ALA A 116 -4.73 -9.99 -16.03
CA ALA A 116 -5.65 -8.85 -15.89
C ALA A 116 -4.91 -7.63 -15.33
N ARG A 117 -5.36 -6.43 -15.70
CA ARG A 117 -4.70 -5.17 -15.36
C ARG A 117 -5.67 -3.98 -15.38
N PRO A 118 -5.48 -2.98 -14.50
CA PRO A 118 -4.59 -3.02 -13.33
C PRO A 118 -5.08 -4.01 -12.25
N LEU A 119 -4.19 -4.42 -11.37
CA LEU A 119 -4.54 -5.12 -10.13
C LEU A 119 -4.11 -4.29 -8.94
N THR A 120 -4.94 -4.29 -7.90
CA THR A 120 -4.63 -3.71 -6.60
C THR A 120 -4.61 -4.80 -5.55
N PHE A 121 -3.57 -4.83 -4.73
CA PHE A 121 -3.43 -5.72 -3.58
C PHE A 121 -3.52 -4.91 -2.29
N ASP A 122 -4.38 -5.41 -1.40
CA ASP A 122 -4.88 -4.76 -0.20
C ASP A 122 -5.32 -5.85 0.79
N ASP A 123 -4.86 -5.83 2.04
CA ASP A 123 -5.25 -6.82 3.04
C ASP A 123 -6.71 -6.67 3.51
N GLU A 124 -7.33 -5.50 3.34
CA GLU A 124 -8.77 -5.32 3.58
C GLU A 124 -9.67 -5.88 2.47
N ALA A 125 -9.10 -6.31 1.35
CA ALA A 125 -9.86 -6.87 0.24
C ALA A 125 -10.44 -8.24 0.61
N THR A 126 -11.71 -8.45 0.25
CA THR A 126 -12.42 -9.71 0.55
C THR A 126 -12.13 -10.83 -0.44
N SER A 127 -11.68 -10.49 -1.65
CA SER A 127 -11.50 -11.44 -2.75
C SER A 127 -10.06 -11.92 -2.82
N ALA A 128 -9.84 -13.23 -2.88
CA ALA A 128 -8.52 -13.79 -3.20
C ALA A 128 -8.23 -13.65 -4.71
N TYR A 129 -6.95 -13.48 -5.06
CA TYR A 129 -6.53 -13.48 -6.46
C TYR A 129 -6.46 -14.91 -7.03
N ALA A 130 -6.90 -15.07 -8.28
CA ALA A 130 -6.71 -16.25 -9.12
C ALA A 130 -6.25 -15.81 -10.52
N ALA A 131 -5.68 -16.73 -11.31
CA ALA A 131 -5.16 -16.39 -12.65
C ALA A 131 -6.25 -15.88 -13.63
N THR A 132 -7.51 -16.28 -13.42
CA THR A 132 -8.68 -15.80 -14.16
C THR A 132 -9.34 -14.56 -13.55
N SER A 133 -8.83 -14.05 -12.42
CA SER A 133 -9.39 -12.87 -11.77
C SER A 133 -9.40 -11.68 -12.74
N PRO A 134 -10.53 -10.94 -12.85
CA PRO A 134 -10.57 -9.72 -13.65
C PRO A 134 -9.73 -8.60 -13.00
N THR A 135 -9.65 -7.46 -13.65
CA THR A 135 -9.17 -6.21 -13.04
C THR A 135 -9.93 -5.94 -11.73
N GLY A 136 -9.21 -5.60 -10.65
CA GLY A 136 -9.85 -5.39 -9.35
C GLY A 136 -8.88 -5.34 -8.17
N ARG A 137 -9.47 -5.35 -6.96
CA ARG A 137 -8.78 -5.34 -5.67
C ARG A 137 -8.83 -6.74 -5.05
N TYR A 138 -7.68 -7.24 -4.59
CA TYR A 138 -7.52 -8.60 -4.10
C TYR A 138 -6.67 -8.66 -2.85
N ARG A 139 -6.94 -9.63 -1.98
CA ARG A 139 -6.11 -9.91 -0.81
C ARG A 139 -4.76 -10.48 -1.25
N PRO A 140 -3.64 -9.97 -0.73
CA PRO A 140 -2.32 -10.52 -1.03
C PRO A 140 -2.14 -11.93 -0.45
N ALA A 141 -1.17 -12.67 -0.99
CA ALA A 141 -0.83 -14.00 -0.47
C ALA A 141 -0.28 -13.95 0.98
N ALA A 142 0.31 -12.82 1.37
CA ALA A 142 0.71 -12.50 2.74
C ALA A 142 0.35 -11.04 3.05
N GLU A 143 -0.06 -10.76 4.29
CA GLU A 143 -0.63 -9.45 4.69
C GLU A 143 0.37 -8.31 4.51
N LEU A 144 -0.13 -7.16 4.04
CA LEU A 144 0.68 -5.95 3.83
C LEU A 144 0.88 -5.16 5.13
N SER A 145 -0.03 -5.29 6.09
CA SER A 145 0.12 -4.83 7.49
C SER A 145 1.37 -5.32 8.21
N ALA A 146 2.13 -6.27 7.63
CA ALA A 146 3.49 -6.59 8.08
C ALA A 146 4.45 -5.39 8.04
N PHE A 147 4.11 -4.31 7.33
CA PHE A 147 4.88 -3.07 7.29
C PHE A 147 4.38 -1.99 8.26
N ASP A 148 3.29 -2.21 8.98
CA ASP A 148 2.69 -1.20 9.87
C ASP A 148 3.65 -0.78 10.97
N GLY A 149 3.66 0.53 11.26
CA GLY A 149 4.56 1.12 12.24
C GLY A 149 6.03 1.19 11.80
N THR A 150 6.37 0.74 10.58
CA THR A 150 7.70 0.99 10.01
C THR A 150 7.76 2.35 9.31
N PRO A 151 8.94 3.00 9.20
CA PRO A 151 9.04 4.25 8.47
C PRO A 151 8.66 4.09 6.98
N ALA A 152 7.75 4.92 6.47
CA ALA A 152 7.33 4.84 5.06
C ALA A 152 8.46 5.27 4.09
N GLY A 153 9.37 6.13 4.57
CA GLY A 153 10.54 6.56 3.80
C GLY A 153 11.54 5.43 3.57
N ALA A 154 11.56 4.91 2.35
CA ALA A 154 12.40 3.80 1.93
C ALA A 154 12.41 3.69 0.40
N THR A 155 13.29 2.86 -0.14
CA THR A 155 13.10 2.38 -1.52
C THR A 155 12.16 1.18 -1.46
N TRP A 156 10.97 1.32 -2.02
CA TRP A 156 10.01 0.24 -2.19
C TRP A 156 10.19 -0.35 -3.58
N ARG A 157 10.12 -1.68 -3.70
CA ARG A 157 10.33 -2.37 -4.97
C ARG A 157 9.21 -3.35 -5.22
N LEU A 158 8.65 -3.30 -6.41
CA LEU A 158 7.89 -4.41 -6.95
C LEU A 158 8.89 -5.36 -7.63
N ASP A 159 9.12 -6.50 -7.00
CA ASP A 159 9.93 -7.58 -7.57
C ASP A 159 8.98 -8.52 -8.33
N ILE A 160 9.25 -8.74 -9.61
CA ILE A 160 8.39 -9.52 -10.53
C ILE A 160 9.19 -10.71 -11.04
N ALA A 161 8.73 -11.92 -10.76
CA ALA A 161 9.29 -13.14 -11.32
C ALA A 161 8.36 -13.70 -12.41
N ASN A 162 8.96 -14.06 -13.55
CA ASN A 162 8.39 -14.89 -14.59
C ASN A 162 9.32 -16.09 -14.75
#